data_AF-A0A1V9Z5S7-F1
#
_entry.id   AF-A0A1V9Z5S7-F1
#
_cell.length_a   1.000
_cell.length_b   1.000
_cell.length_c   1.000
_cell.angle_alpha   90.00
_cell.angle_beta   90.00
_cell.angle_gamma   90.00
#
_symmetry.space_group_name_H-M   'P 1'
#
loop_
_entity.id
_entity.type
_entity.pdbx_description
1 polymer ?
#
loop_
_entity_poly.entity_id
_entity_poly.type
_entity_poly.pdbx_seq_one_letter_code
_entity_poly.pdbx_strand_id
1 'polypeptide(L)'
;MADFVARFYGLHAQGVADTRDDLPSTPPPAVAARLAPLPLTWSSLPTLARRALLWDTGFVRSTAAASSLVSVQTQCVNGSVGLSMSSIGVNTYDGATVGCNSSQAAATYWRQASSAVVNMNAKCAIDAPLANGGSVLWSQDDLGQLTVPSLQVFMVHAGSWSLYAIESSPWPAASASKCPPTNRPSGVVVPCFSIDNTTARGSSHLWCDPAPSPLMDSWLAHLADPTVPIKTPPPATSPAVTHVPTARPSDTIVVPKTATTGTTGTLVIVFGVAFGVTAVIVGVCFIAWFQRRLHEMIERTELRSMALANRPRSTDEEEKQEEGDGYSALVTPKGA
;
A
#
# COMPACT_ATOMS: atom_id res chain seq x y z
N MET A 1 -4.71 6.37 12.83
CA MET A 1 -5.75 5.31 12.84
C MET A 1 -5.73 4.62 11.47
N ALA A 2 -6.02 3.31 11.40
CA ALA A 2 -6.00 2.53 10.15
C ALA A 2 -7.43 2.14 9.69
N ASP A 3 -8.45 2.87 10.14
CA ASP A 3 -9.85 2.62 9.77
C ASP A 3 -10.18 3.20 8.39
N PHE A 4 -9.72 2.53 7.34
CA PHE A 4 -9.98 2.97 5.98
C PHE A 4 -11.41 2.70 5.52
N VAL A 5 -12.15 1.79 6.18
CA VAL A 5 -13.59 1.63 5.89
C VAL A 5 -14.32 2.92 6.24
N ALA A 6 -14.11 3.45 7.45
CA ALA A 6 -14.69 4.73 7.86
C ALA A 6 -14.23 5.87 6.96
N ARG A 7 -12.95 5.88 6.57
CA ARG A 7 -12.41 6.89 5.67
C ARG A 7 -13.07 6.89 4.29
N PHE A 8 -13.17 5.73 3.64
CA PHE A 8 -13.79 5.61 2.32
C PHE A 8 -15.30 5.86 2.37
N TYR A 9 -15.97 5.43 3.43
CA TYR A 9 -17.38 5.75 3.65
C TYR A 9 -17.61 7.26 3.77
N GLY A 10 -16.78 7.97 4.56
CA GLY A 10 -16.85 9.42 4.69
C GLY A 10 -16.64 10.16 3.37
N LEU A 11 -15.68 9.72 2.55
CA LEU A 11 -15.45 10.25 1.20
C LEU A 11 -16.67 10.02 0.29
N HIS A 12 -17.28 8.83 0.36
CA HIS A 12 -18.48 8.51 -0.42
C HIS A 12 -19.67 9.38 -0.02
N ALA A 13 -19.91 9.55 1.29
CA ALA A 13 -20.98 10.39 1.81
C ALA A 13 -20.81 11.87 1.42
N GLN A 14 -19.58 12.32 1.21
CA GLN A 14 -19.26 13.67 0.72
C GLN A 14 -19.27 13.79 -0.80
N GLY A 15 -19.60 12.72 -1.53
CA GLY A 15 -19.62 12.72 -3.00
C GLY A 15 -18.25 12.86 -3.65
N VAL A 16 -17.17 12.52 -2.94
CA VAL A 16 -15.82 12.58 -3.50
C VAL A 16 -15.68 11.50 -4.58
N ALA A 17 -15.26 11.92 -5.78
CA ALA A 17 -14.98 11.01 -6.88
C ALA A 17 -13.68 10.24 -6.64
N ASP A 18 -13.71 8.92 -6.82
CA ASP A 18 -12.51 8.11 -6.92
C ASP A 18 -11.99 8.11 -8.36
N THR A 19 -10.88 8.79 -8.60
CA THR A 19 -10.28 8.94 -9.93
C THR A 19 -9.20 7.91 -10.22
N ARG A 20 -9.01 6.91 -9.34
CA ARG A 20 -7.93 5.92 -9.48
C ARG A 20 -8.46 4.65 -10.15
N ASP A 21 -7.74 4.21 -11.18
CA ASP A 21 -8.03 2.98 -11.92
C ASP A 21 -7.04 1.87 -11.54
N ASP A 22 -7.11 1.44 -10.29
CA ASP A 22 -6.22 0.41 -9.72
C ASP A 22 -6.97 -0.68 -8.93
N LEU A 23 -8.30 -0.73 -9.08
CA LEU A 23 -9.13 -1.81 -8.56
C LEU A 23 -9.09 -3.02 -9.52
N PRO A 24 -9.11 -4.26 -9.00
CA PRO A 24 -9.19 -5.43 -9.86
C PRO A 24 -10.57 -5.50 -10.54
N SER A 25 -10.60 -6.04 -11.76
CA SER A 25 -11.85 -6.27 -12.51
C SER A 25 -12.72 -7.32 -11.85
N THR A 26 -12.13 -8.31 -11.18
CA THR A 26 -12.80 -9.37 -10.42
C THR A 26 -12.42 -9.31 -8.93
N PRO A 27 -13.37 -9.62 -8.02
CA PRO A 27 -13.07 -9.62 -6.59
C PRO A 27 -12.24 -10.86 -6.22
N PRO A 28 -11.33 -10.76 -5.23
CA PRO A 28 -10.77 -11.93 -4.56
C PRO A 28 -11.87 -12.82 -3.95
N PRO A 29 -11.63 -14.14 -3.75
CA PRO A 29 -12.64 -15.06 -3.23
C PRO A 29 -13.26 -14.65 -1.89
N ALA A 30 -12.47 -14.13 -0.95
CA ALA A 30 -12.98 -13.67 0.34
C ALA A 30 -13.91 -12.44 0.21
N VAL A 31 -13.62 -11.54 -0.74
CA VAL A 31 -14.52 -10.43 -1.08
C VAL A 31 -15.81 -10.95 -1.70
N ALA A 32 -15.71 -11.89 -2.64
CA ALA A 32 -16.89 -12.52 -3.26
C ALA A 32 -17.77 -13.22 -2.21
N ALA A 33 -17.17 -13.89 -1.22
CA ALA A 33 -17.87 -14.54 -0.12
C ALA A 33 -18.63 -13.55 0.77
N ARG A 34 -18.11 -12.33 0.98
CA ARG A 34 -18.82 -11.26 1.71
C ARG A 34 -20.01 -10.70 0.94
N LEU A 35 -19.97 -10.73 -0.40
CA LEU A 35 -21.06 -10.24 -1.24
C LEU A 35 -22.13 -11.29 -1.51
N ALA A 36 -21.80 -12.58 -1.51
CA ALA A 36 -22.71 -13.67 -1.84
C ALA A 36 -24.05 -13.70 -1.05
N PRO A 37 -24.11 -13.31 0.24
CA PRO A 37 -25.37 -13.27 0.99
C PRO A 37 -26.28 -12.08 0.61
N LEU A 38 -25.78 -11.13 -0.18
CA LEU A 38 -26.46 -9.90 -0.55
C LEU A 38 -26.77 -9.91 -2.06
N PRO A 39 -27.81 -9.22 -2.52
CA PRO A 39 -28.10 -9.04 -3.95
C PRO A 39 -27.14 -8.04 -4.62
N LEU A 40 -25.84 -8.13 -4.30
CA LEU A 40 -24.80 -7.23 -4.78
C LEU A 40 -23.77 -7.98 -5.61
N THR A 41 -23.29 -7.35 -6.68
CA THR A 41 -22.16 -7.82 -7.47
C THR A 41 -20.97 -6.86 -7.30
N TRP A 42 -19.75 -7.36 -7.49
CA TRP A 42 -18.55 -6.52 -7.41
C TRP A 42 -18.64 -5.26 -8.28
N SER A 43 -19.14 -5.39 -9.50
CA SER A 43 -19.29 -4.28 -10.45
C SER A 43 -20.41 -3.30 -10.09
N SER A 44 -21.42 -3.72 -9.32
CA SER A 44 -22.50 -2.85 -8.84
C SER A 44 -22.06 -1.90 -7.71
N LEU A 45 -20.96 -2.21 -7.02
CA LEU A 45 -20.49 -1.42 -5.90
C LEU A 45 -19.83 -0.10 -6.36
N PRO A 46 -20.11 1.03 -5.68
CA PRO A 46 -19.33 2.24 -5.81
C PRO A 46 -17.83 1.94 -5.64
N THR A 47 -16.98 2.64 -6.38
CA THR A 47 -15.51 2.44 -6.36
C THR A 47 -14.91 2.59 -4.96
N LEU A 48 -15.36 3.56 -4.17
CA LEU A 48 -14.94 3.71 -2.77
C LEU A 48 -15.38 2.55 -1.87
N ALA A 49 -16.57 1.98 -2.11
CA ALA A 49 -17.04 0.80 -1.40
C ALA A 49 -16.23 -0.45 -1.75
N ARG A 50 -15.81 -0.58 -3.02
CA ARG A 50 -14.88 -1.64 -3.46
C ARG A 50 -13.53 -1.56 -2.75
N ARG A 51 -12.95 -0.36 -2.63
CA ARG A 51 -11.69 -0.15 -1.87
C ARG A 51 -11.86 -0.48 -0.39
N ALA A 52 -12.96 -0.02 0.20
CA ALA A 52 -13.27 -0.30 1.59
C ALA A 52 -13.41 -1.80 1.85
N LEU A 53 -14.10 -2.52 0.97
CA LEU A 53 -14.30 -3.96 1.10
C LEU A 53 -13.00 -4.75 0.92
N LEU A 54 -12.13 -4.35 -0.02
CA LEU A 54 -10.79 -4.93 -0.13
C LEU A 54 -10.00 -4.73 1.16
N TRP A 55 -9.97 -3.51 1.69
CA TRP A 55 -9.30 -3.25 2.96
C TRP A 55 -9.90 -4.06 4.11
N ASP A 56 -11.23 -4.08 4.26
CA ASP A 56 -11.94 -4.79 5.33
C ASP A 56 -11.64 -6.30 5.32
N THR A 57 -11.45 -6.87 4.14
CA THR A 57 -11.16 -8.30 3.94
C THR A 57 -9.67 -8.61 3.90
N GLY A 58 -8.79 -7.62 4.15
CA GLY A 58 -7.35 -7.83 4.24
C GLY A 58 -6.63 -7.83 2.90
N PHE A 59 -7.13 -7.17 1.86
CA PHE A 59 -6.42 -7.05 0.58
C PHE A 59 -5.85 -5.65 0.38
N VAL A 60 -4.56 -5.59 0.06
CA VAL A 60 -3.85 -4.35 -0.29
C VAL A 60 -3.12 -4.53 -1.62
N ARG A 61 -2.80 -3.41 -2.28
CA ARG A 61 -2.10 -3.45 -3.57
C ARG A 61 -0.64 -3.80 -3.36
N SER A 62 -0.15 -4.76 -4.14
CA SER A 62 1.27 -5.06 -4.22
C SER A 62 1.99 -4.04 -5.09
N THR A 63 3.26 -3.83 -4.78
CA THR A 63 4.17 -2.97 -5.53
C THR A 63 5.02 -3.76 -6.53
N ALA A 64 4.96 -5.10 -6.50
CA ALA A 64 5.71 -5.97 -7.40
C ALA A 64 5.11 -6.06 -8.82
N ALA A 65 3.79 -5.89 -8.96
CA ALA A 65 3.13 -5.79 -10.26
C ALA A 65 1.94 -4.83 -10.18
N ALA A 66 1.79 -3.98 -11.20
CA ALA A 66 0.61 -3.13 -11.33
C ALA A 66 -0.63 -4.04 -11.40
N SER A 67 -1.58 -3.85 -10.47
CA SER A 67 -2.83 -4.61 -10.28
C SER A 67 -2.80 -5.91 -9.47
N SER A 68 -1.64 -6.37 -8.95
CA SER A 68 -1.67 -7.52 -8.04
C SER A 68 -2.10 -7.09 -6.64
N LEU A 69 -3.02 -7.86 -6.04
CA LEU A 69 -3.39 -7.73 -4.63
C LEU A 69 -2.65 -8.77 -3.82
N VAL A 70 -2.35 -8.45 -2.57
CA VAL A 70 -1.81 -9.39 -1.60
C VAL A 70 -2.69 -9.43 -0.37
N SER A 71 -2.74 -10.61 0.26
CA SER A 71 -3.47 -10.81 1.50
C SER A 71 -2.64 -10.32 2.68
N VAL A 72 -3.32 -9.63 3.59
CA VAL A 72 -2.86 -9.16 4.88
C VAL A 72 -3.60 -9.98 5.92
N GLN A 73 -2.85 -10.76 6.65
CA GLN A 73 -3.33 -11.44 7.84
C GLN A 73 -3.12 -10.55 9.06
N THR A 74 -3.93 -10.76 10.07
CA THR A 74 -3.89 -9.98 11.32
C THR A 74 -3.78 -10.90 12.51
N GLN A 75 -3.34 -10.37 13.64
CA GLN A 75 -3.15 -11.16 14.84
C GLN A 75 -4.46 -11.86 15.25
N CYS A 76 -4.43 -13.18 15.44
CA CYS A 76 -5.61 -13.95 15.86
C CYS A 76 -6.04 -13.54 17.28
N VAL A 77 -7.34 -13.35 17.50
CA VAL A 77 -7.91 -13.05 18.83
C VAL A 77 -8.29 -14.33 19.58
N ASN A 78 -8.68 -15.39 18.87
CA ASN A 78 -9.07 -16.69 19.43
C ASN A 78 -8.61 -17.88 18.55
N GLY A 79 -7.49 -17.72 17.82
CA GLY A 79 -6.91 -18.76 16.95
C GLY A 79 -7.67 -19.06 15.65
N SER A 80 -8.80 -18.39 15.39
CA SER A 80 -9.64 -18.62 14.18
C SER A 80 -10.00 -17.36 13.41
N VAL A 81 -10.05 -16.20 14.08
CA VAL A 81 -10.40 -14.92 13.48
C VAL A 81 -9.38 -13.88 13.93
N GLY A 82 -8.91 -13.09 12.96
CA GLY A 82 -7.95 -12.02 13.16
C GLY A 82 -8.59 -10.77 13.74
N LEU A 83 -7.76 -9.85 14.20
CA LEU A 83 -8.15 -8.48 14.47
C LEU A 83 -8.78 -7.82 13.22
N SER A 84 -9.63 -6.81 13.41
CA SER A 84 -10.11 -6.03 12.27
C SER A 84 -8.97 -5.22 11.66
N MET A 85 -9.02 -4.99 10.34
CA MET A 85 -8.05 -4.15 9.65
C MET A 85 -8.05 -2.69 10.14
N SER A 86 -9.11 -2.22 10.80
CA SER A 86 -9.11 -0.90 11.46
C SER A 86 -8.19 -0.83 12.69
N SER A 87 -7.85 -1.97 13.30
CA SER A 87 -7.15 -2.05 14.59
C SER A 87 -5.65 -2.36 14.49
N ILE A 88 -5.14 -2.62 13.27
CA ILE A 88 -3.73 -2.94 13.04
C ILE A 88 -2.81 -1.73 13.10
N GLY A 89 -3.38 -0.51 13.06
CA GLY A 89 -2.62 0.72 13.17
C GLY A 89 -1.86 0.82 14.50
N VAL A 90 -0.58 1.20 14.42
CA VAL A 90 0.26 1.44 15.59
C VAL A 90 0.10 2.90 16.01
N ASN A 91 -0.46 3.14 17.21
CA ASN A 91 -0.71 4.49 17.70
C ASN A 91 0.51 5.12 18.40
N THR A 92 1.35 4.29 19.02
CA THR A 92 2.59 4.69 19.70
C THR A 92 3.76 3.97 19.05
N TYR A 93 4.75 4.74 18.61
CA TYR A 93 5.99 4.20 18.07
C TYR A 93 7.08 4.32 19.14
N ASP A 94 7.63 3.18 19.55
CA ASP A 94 8.62 3.10 20.64
C ASP A 94 10.03 3.57 20.20
N GLY A 95 10.17 3.98 18.93
CA GLY A 95 11.41 4.53 18.39
C GLY A 95 11.45 6.05 18.33
N ALA A 96 12.57 6.59 17.83
CA ALA A 96 12.70 8.02 17.61
C ALA A 96 11.70 8.50 16.55
N THR A 97 11.02 9.62 16.83
CA THR A 97 10.05 10.24 15.92
C THR A 97 10.46 11.65 15.51
N VAL A 98 10.09 12.04 14.29
CA VAL A 98 10.21 13.41 13.78
C VAL A 98 8.82 14.02 13.68
N GLY A 99 8.67 15.23 14.22
CA GLY A 99 7.43 16.00 14.12
C GLY A 99 7.38 16.75 12.79
N CYS A 100 6.28 16.60 12.07
CA CYS A 100 6.03 17.25 10.80
C CYS A 100 4.82 18.17 10.90
N ASN A 101 4.93 19.35 10.30
CA ASN A 101 3.79 20.26 10.21
C ASN A 101 2.74 19.66 9.28
N SER A 102 1.53 19.50 9.78
CA SER A 102 0.40 19.08 8.97
C SER A 102 0.13 20.12 7.88
N SER A 103 -0.12 19.65 6.67
CA SER A 103 -0.59 20.52 5.58
C SER A 103 -2.10 20.79 5.66
N GLN A 104 -2.80 20.11 6.57
CA GLN A 104 -4.27 20.03 6.62
C GLN A 104 -4.85 20.65 7.89
N ALA A 105 -4.09 20.67 8.98
CA ALA A 105 -4.49 21.24 10.25
C ALA A 105 -3.34 22.04 10.86
N ALA A 106 -3.65 22.93 11.82
CA ALA A 106 -2.65 23.54 12.70
C ALA A 106 -2.16 22.51 13.75
N ALA A 107 -1.70 21.36 13.28
CA ALA A 107 -1.30 20.22 14.10
C ALA A 107 0.04 19.67 13.62
N THR A 108 0.75 19.01 14.53
CA THR A 108 1.95 18.24 14.22
C THR A 108 1.55 16.78 14.13
N TYR A 109 1.98 16.10 13.07
CA TYR A 109 1.91 14.64 12.96
C TYR A 109 3.31 14.05 13.07
N TRP A 110 3.38 12.79 13.49
CA TRP A 110 4.65 12.13 13.81
C TRP A 110 5.00 11.06 12.79
N ARG A 111 6.28 10.98 12.43
CA ARG A 111 6.85 9.93 11.57
C ARG A 111 8.09 9.32 12.21
N GLN A 112 8.51 8.15 11.76
CA GLN A 112 9.77 7.55 12.17
C GLN A 112 10.99 8.44 11.81
N ALA A 113 11.88 8.67 12.77
CA ALA A 113 13.07 9.51 12.63
C ALA A 113 14.37 8.75 12.29
N SER A 114 14.34 7.42 12.20
CA SER A 114 15.52 6.62 11.87
C SER A 114 15.12 5.38 11.11
N SER A 115 15.94 4.89 10.18
CA SER A 115 15.71 3.61 9.50
C SER A 115 15.92 2.37 10.39
N ALA A 116 16.28 2.52 11.66
CA ALA A 116 16.40 1.40 12.59
C ALA A 116 15.02 0.83 12.96
N VAL A 117 14.93 -0.50 13.09
CA VAL A 117 13.78 -1.16 13.74
C VAL A 117 13.92 -0.96 15.24
N VAL A 118 12.83 -0.55 15.87
CA VAL A 118 12.67 -0.52 17.32
C VAL A 118 11.44 -1.35 17.63
N ASN A 119 11.42 -2.07 18.76
CA ASN A 119 10.37 -3.02 19.17
C ASN A 119 9.00 -2.68 18.59
N MET A 120 8.65 -3.34 17.49
CA MET A 120 7.47 -2.95 16.73
C MET A 120 6.34 -3.90 17.07
N ASN A 121 5.33 -3.38 17.76
CA ASN A 121 4.10 -4.12 18.06
C ASN A 121 3.20 -4.17 16.81
N ALA A 122 3.73 -4.74 15.73
CA ALA A 122 3.00 -4.95 14.49
C ALA A 122 1.91 -6.01 14.69
N LYS A 123 0.72 -5.71 14.18
CA LYS A 123 -0.49 -6.53 14.35
C LYS A 123 -0.96 -7.19 13.05
N CYS A 124 -0.13 -7.12 12.02
CA CYS A 124 -0.39 -7.69 10.70
C CYS A 124 0.84 -8.42 10.17
N ALA A 125 0.60 -9.32 9.23
CA ALA A 125 1.61 -10.06 8.52
C ALA A 125 1.18 -10.28 7.06
N ILE A 126 2.16 -10.33 6.15
CA ILE A 126 1.93 -10.42 4.71
C ILE A 126 2.85 -11.49 4.14
N ASP A 127 2.28 -12.38 3.31
CA ASP A 127 3.01 -13.42 2.58
C ASP A 127 3.02 -13.08 1.09
N ALA A 128 4.02 -12.30 0.65
CA ALA A 128 4.20 -11.99 -0.75
C ALA A 128 5.64 -11.55 -1.05
N PRO A 129 6.21 -11.92 -2.22
CA PRO A 129 7.41 -11.25 -2.73
C PRO A 129 7.04 -9.82 -3.13
N LEU A 130 7.62 -8.84 -2.44
CA LEU A 130 7.33 -7.43 -2.67
C LEU A 130 8.56 -6.69 -3.17
N ALA A 131 8.32 -5.65 -3.98
CA ALA A 131 9.38 -4.78 -4.43
C ALA A 131 9.95 -4.00 -3.23
N ASN A 132 11.27 -3.79 -3.26
CA ASN A 132 11.90 -2.79 -2.41
C ASN A 132 11.31 -1.42 -2.74
N GLY A 133 10.87 -0.67 -1.74
CA GLY A 133 10.39 0.69 -2.01
C GLY A 133 9.81 1.47 -0.85
N GLY A 134 9.61 0.84 0.31
CA GLY A 134 9.05 1.53 1.46
C GLY A 134 10.17 2.26 2.20
N SER A 135 9.94 3.53 2.51
CA SER A 135 10.99 4.42 3.01
C SER A 135 10.91 4.69 4.52
N VAL A 136 9.81 4.26 5.15
CA VAL A 136 9.54 4.27 6.59
C VAL A 136 8.68 3.05 6.98
N LEU A 137 8.77 2.61 8.24
CA LEU A 137 7.93 1.56 8.84
C LEU A 137 6.69 2.12 9.54
N TRP A 138 6.71 3.41 9.89
CA TRP A 138 5.65 4.03 10.67
C TRP A 138 5.50 5.54 10.40
N SER A 139 4.25 5.97 10.27
CA SER A 139 3.84 7.36 10.35
C SER A 139 2.38 7.50 10.71
N GLN A 140 2.04 8.63 11.33
CA GLN A 140 0.67 9.09 11.48
C GLN A 140 0.10 9.61 10.15
N ASP A 141 -1.22 9.70 10.09
CA ASP A 141 -1.94 10.20 8.93
C ASP A 141 -1.93 11.74 8.88
N ASP A 142 -1.64 12.29 7.71
CA ASP A 142 -1.75 13.71 7.37
C ASP A 142 -2.57 13.91 6.08
N LEU A 143 -3.23 12.85 5.55
CA LEU A 143 -4.01 12.96 4.32
C LEU A 143 -5.22 13.87 4.52
N GLY A 144 -5.31 14.91 3.68
CA GLY A 144 -6.43 15.86 3.69
C GLY A 144 -7.77 15.18 3.54
N GLN A 145 -8.83 15.68 4.18
CA GLN A 145 -10.11 14.98 4.34
C GLN A 145 -10.76 14.50 3.03
N LEU A 146 -10.49 15.19 1.92
CA LEU A 146 -11.01 14.86 0.58
C LEU A 146 -10.06 13.99 -0.27
N THR A 147 -8.89 13.63 0.28
CA THR A 147 -7.92 12.78 -0.42
C THR A 147 -8.34 11.32 -0.30
N VAL A 148 -8.44 10.63 -1.43
CA VAL A 148 -8.68 9.18 -1.50
C VAL A 148 -7.36 8.45 -1.20
N PRO A 149 -7.26 7.68 -0.09
CA PRO A 149 -6.05 6.92 0.23
C PRO A 149 -5.73 5.84 -0.82
N SER A 150 -4.45 5.56 -1.01
CA SER A 150 -3.97 4.46 -1.84
C SER A 150 -3.21 3.47 -0.97
N LEU A 151 -3.78 2.29 -0.76
CA LEU A 151 -3.25 1.28 0.15
C LEU A 151 -2.30 0.35 -0.61
N GLN A 152 -1.02 0.48 -0.33
CA GLN A 152 0.05 -0.23 -1.04
C GLN A 152 1.01 -0.83 -0.03
N VAL A 153 1.48 -2.04 -0.30
CA VAL A 153 2.50 -2.66 0.53
C VAL A 153 3.87 -2.55 -0.11
N PHE A 154 4.86 -2.23 0.72
CA PHE A 154 6.25 -2.18 0.33
C PHE A 154 7.11 -3.04 1.25
N MET A 155 8.19 -3.58 0.70
CA MET A 155 9.29 -4.09 1.50
C MET A 155 10.15 -2.93 2.00
N VAL A 156 10.43 -2.96 3.30
CA VAL A 156 11.25 -1.99 4.02
C VAL A 156 12.42 -2.71 4.67
N HIS A 157 13.63 -2.23 4.39
CA HIS A 157 14.86 -2.69 5.03
C HIS A 157 15.21 -1.79 6.19
N ALA A 158 15.36 -2.37 7.37
CA ALA A 158 15.66 -1.64 8.58
C ALA A 158 16.73 -2.40 9.38
N GLY A 159 17.98 -1.96 9.22
CA GLY A 159 19.15 -2.71 9.70
C GLY A 159 19.28 -4.05 8.97
N SER A 160 19.33 -5.15 9.73
CA SER A 160 19.38 -6.53 9.22
C SER A 160 18.01 -7.16 8.98
N TRP A 161 16.92 -6.42 9.21
CA TRP A 161 15.56 -6.93 9.12
C TRP A 161 14.88 -6.48 7.83
N SER A 162 14.21 -7.43 7.19
CA SER A 162 13.25 -7.16 6.11
C SER A 162 11.85 -7.23 6.71
N LEU A 163 11.11 -6.14 6.58
CA LEU A 163 9.73 -6.03 7.07
C LEU A 163 8.84 -5.52 5.95
N TYR A 164 7.53 -5.58 6.18
CA TYR A 164 6.54 -5.00 5.29
C TYR A 164 5.89 -3.78 5.93
N ALA A 165 5.50 -2.83 5.09
CA ALA A 165 4.75 -1.67 5.51
C ALA A 165 3.63 -1.39 4.51
N ILE A 166 2.42 -1.22 5.03
CA ILE A 166 1.27 -0.75 4.26
C ILE A 166 1.27 0.78 4.35
N GLU A 167 1.50 1.43 3.21
CA GLU A 167 1.43 2.87 3.09
C GLU A 167 0.08 3.27 2.48
N SER A 168 -0.54 4.32 3.02
CA SER A 168 -1.83 4.82 2.52
C SER A 168 -1.74 6.04 1.61
N SER A 169 -0.52 6.55 1.40
CA SER A 169 -0.27 7.74 0.59
C SER A 169 -0.44 7.44 -0.90
N PRO A 170 -1.15 8.30 -1.66
CA PRO A 170 -1.17 8.20 -3.12
C PRO A 170 0.15 8.65 -3.77
N TRP A 171 1.05 9.28 -3.02
CA TRP A 171 2.37 9.75 -3.47
C TRP A 171 3.50 8.89 -2.87
N PRO A 172 4.68 8.86 -3.50
CA PRO A 172 5.85 8.18 -2.93
C PRO A 172 6.17 8.69 -1.51
N ALA A 173 6.42 7.77 -0.58
CA ALA A 173 6.76 8.13 0.78
C ALA A 173 8.10 8.86 0.87
N ALA A 174 8.15 9.93 1.65
CA ALA A 174 9.40 10.59 2.01
C ALA A 174 10.25 9.69 2.91
N SER A 175 11.57 9.70 2.70
CA SER A 175 12.53 8.95 3.51
C SER A 175 12.36 9.16 5.01
N ALA A 176 12.84 8.19 5.79
CA ALA A 176 12.98 8.34 7.24
C ALA A 176 13.66 9.67 7.62
N SER A 177 13.29 10.20 8.79
CA SER A 177 13.82 11.48 9.32
C SER A 177 13.45 12.74 8.52
N LYS A 178 12.66 12.62 7.45
CA LYS A 178 12.21 13.77 6.64
C LYS A 178 10.72 13.96 6.74
N CYS A 179 10.26 15.19 6.55
CA CYS A 179 8.85 15.46 6.34
C CYS A 179 8.55 15.49 4.84
N PRO A 180 7.47 14.85 4.38
CA PRO A 180 6.93 15.05 3.04
C PRO A 180 6.70 16.55 2.74
N PRO A 181 6.80 16.96 1.48
CA PRO A 181 6.48 18.33 1.09
C PRO A 181 4.99 18.61 1.32
N THR A 182 4.64 19.86 1.61
CA THR A 182 3.27 20.27 2.00
C THR A 182 2.21 19.97 0.95
N ASN A 183 2.58 19.86 -0.32
CA ASN A 183 1.68 19.50 -1.42
C ASN A 183 1.54 17.97 -1.64
N ARG A 184 2.20 17.15 -0.83
CA ARG A 184 2.11 15.68 -0.84
C ARG A 184 2.09 15.16 0.60
N PRO A 185 0.97 15.37 1.33
CA PRO A 185 0.86 14.94 2.72
C PRO A 185 1.12 13.46 2.90
N SER A 186 1.61 13.09 4.09
CA SER A 186 1.85 11.70 4.46
C SER A 186 0.53 10.96 4.66
N GLY A 187 0.48 9.70 4.21
CA GLY A 187 -0.46 8.72 4.75
C GLY A 187 0.00 8.14 6.07
N VAL A 188 -0.89 7.38 6.71
CA VAL A 188 -0.48 6.44 7.75
C VAL A 188 0.36 5.33 7.10
N VAL A 189 1.39 4.92 7.81
CA VAL A 189 2.20 3.76 7.44
C VAL A 189 2.05 2.73 8.56
N VAL A 190 1.53 1.56 8.20
CA VAL A 190 1.24 0.47 9.12
C VAL A 190 2.30 -0.63 8.93
N PRO A 191 3.08 -0.95 9.96
CA PRO A 191 4.05 -2.01 9.87
C PRO A 191 3.42 -3.41 9.96
N CYS A 192 3.92 -4.34 9.14
CA CYS A 192 3.57 -5.75 9.14
C CYS A 192 4.81 -6.65 9.09
N PHE A 193 4.70 -7.87 9.62
CA PHE A 193 5.74 -8.89 9.48
C PHE A 193 5.73 -9.52 8.08
N SER A 194 6.89 -9.99 7.63
CA SER A 194 6.95 -10.96 6.54
C SER A 194 6.63 -12.35 7.07
N ILE A 195 5.77 -13.07 6.37
CA ILE A 195 5.52 -14.49 6.62
C ILE A 195 6.53 -15.26 5.77
N ASP A 196 7.70 -15.57 6.33
CA ASP A 196 8.63 -16.48 5.65
C ASP A 196 8.14 -17.92 5.83
N ASN A 197 8.13 -18.71 4.75
CA ASN A 197 7.68 -20.12 4.72
C ASN A 197 8.38 -21.02 5.77
N THR A 198 9.51 -20.58 6.35
CA THR A 198 10.28 -21.28 7.39
C THR A 198 9.79 -21.01 8.82
N THR A 199 9.18 -19.86 9.11
CA THR A 199 8.58 -19.51 10.43
C THR A 199 7.05 -19.56 10.39
N ALA A 200 6.45 -19.53 9.20
CA ALA A 200 5.00 -19.55 8.95
C ALA A 200 4.31 -20.86 9.35
N ARG A 201 5.00 -22.00 9.25
CA ARG A 201 4.41 -23.31 9.60
C ARG A 201 4.42 -23.63 11.11
N GLY A 202 5.24 -22.92 11.90
CA GLY A 202 5.20 -22.99 13.36
C GLY A 202 4.24 -21.96 14.01
N SER A 203 3.84 -20.94 13.25
CA SER A 203 3.13 -19.74 13.75
C SER A 203 1.78 -19.49 13.07
N SER A 204 1.24 -20.46 12.31
CA SER A 204 -0.04 -20.34 11.59
C SER A 204 -1.24 -20.08 12.52
N HIS A 205 -1.09 -20.28 13.84
CA HIS A 205 -2.08 -19.91 14.84
C HIS A 205 -2.01 -18.44 15.30
N LEU A 206 -0.97 -17.69 14.91
CA LEU A 206 -0.81 -16.28 15.28
C LEU A 206 -1.47 -15.33 14.29
N TRP A 207 -1.58 -15.71 13.01
CA TRP A 207 -2.09 -14.86 11.94
C TRP A 207 -3.33 -15.47 11.31
N CYS A 208 -4.41 -14.68 11.27
CA CYS A 208 -5.73 -15.09 10.80
C CYS A 208 -6.25 -14.07 9.78
N ASP A 209 -7.22 -14.47 8.98
CA ASP A 209 -7.96 -13.54 8.13
C ASP A 209 -8.65 -12.48 9.02
N PRO A 210 -8.67 -11.20 8.59
CA PRO A 210 -9.18 -10.14 9.43
C PRO A 210 -10.68 -10.29 9.73
N ALA A 211 -11.08 -9.87 10.94
CA ALA A 211 -12.49 -9.78 11.27
C ALA A 211 -13.19 -8.70 10.42
N PRO A 212 -14.40 -9.00 9.90
CA PRO A 212 -15.29 -8.01 9.31
C PRO A 212 -15.52 -6.79 10.20
N SER A 213 -15.52 -5.58 9.64
CA SER A 213 -15.93 -4.39 10.40
C SER A 213 -17.45 -4.18 10.35
N PRO A 214 -18.08 -3.79 11.48
CA PRO A 214 -19.51 -3.51 11.53
C PRO A 214 -19.97 -2.39 10.58
N LEU A 215 -19.10 -1.41 10.31
CA LEU A 215 -19.40 -0.33 9.38
C LEU A 215 -19.46 -0.84 7.93
N MET A 216 -18.53 -1.72 7.52
CA MET A 216 -18.57 -2.30 6.17
C MET A 216 -19.82 -3.15 5.99
N ASP A 217 -20.17 -3.97 6.98
CA ASP A 217 -21.40 -4.79 6.94
C ASP A 217 -22.67 -3.93 6.80
N SER A 218 -22.76 -2.87 7.60
CA SER A 218 -23.89 -1.94 7.54
C SER A 218 -23.96 -1.18 6.22
N TRP A 219 -22.80 -0.78 5.67
CA TRP A 219 -22.74 -0.10 4.39
C TRP A 219 -23.12 -1.02 3.22
N LEU A 220 -22.66 -2.28 3.21
CA LEU A 220 -23.08 -3.26 2.22
C LEU A 220 -24.59 -3.54 2.31
N ALA A 221 -25.15 -3.68 3.51
CA ALA A 221 -26.59 -3.85 3.68
C ALA A 221 -27.38 -2.65 3.13
N HIS A 222 -26.92 -1.42 3.39
CA HIS A 222 -27.54 -0.21 2.85
C HIS A 222 -27.42 -0.11 1.32
N LEU A 223 -26.30 -0.54 0.73
CA LEU A 223 -26.15 -0.57 -0.73
C LEU A 223 -27.08 -1.60 -1.39
N ALA A 224 -27.36 -2.72 -0.70
CA ALA A 224 -28.32 -3.71 -1.15
C ALA A 224 -29.77 -3.24 -0.99
N ASP A 225 -30.08 -2.55 0.10
CA ASP A 225 -31.39 -1.99 0.41
C ASP A 225 -31.24 -0.61 1.09
N PRO A 226 -31.47 0.50 0.37
CA PRO A 226 -31.34 1.85 0.92
C PRO A 226 -32.28 2.17 2.09
N THR A 227 -33.30 1.34 2.35
CA THR A 227 -34.18 1.50 3.52
C THR A 227 -33.51 1.06 4.82
N VAL A 228 -32.44 0.24 4.73
CA VAL A 228 -31.65 -0.19 5.89
C VAL A 228 -30.75 0.96 6.35
N PRO A 229 -30.87 1.45 7.60
CA PRO A 229 -30.02 2.52 8.09
C PRO A 229 -28.59 2.03 8.34
N ILE A 230 -27.61 2.87 8.00
CA ILE A 230 -26.20 2.58 8.29
C ILE A 230 -25.96 2.75 9.79
N LYS A 231 -25.66 1.64 10.47
CA LYS A 231 -25.23 1.66 11.87
C LYS A 231 -23.77 2.10 11.92
N THR A 232 -23.54 3.35 12.29
CA THR A 232 -22.19 3.81 12.61
C THR A 232 -21.84 3.30 14.02
N PRO A 233 -20.68 2.66 14.22
CA PRO A 233 -20.20 2.41 15.57
C PRO A 233 -20.05 3.77 16.30
N PRO A 234 -20.32 3.83 17.61
CA PRO A 234 -20.09 5.05 18.38
C PRO A 234 -18.64 5.51 18.17
N PRO A 235 -18.39 6.83 18.04
CA PRO A 235 -17.04 7.33 17.83
C PRO A 235 -16.15 6.77 18.95
N ALA A 236 -15.09 6.05 18.59
CA ALA A 236 -14.08 5.62 19.53
C ALA A 236 -13.61 6.87 20.29
N THR A 237 -13.69 6.83 21.62
CA THR A 237 -13.36 7.94 22.52
C THR A 237 -11.87 8.28 22.40
N SER A 238 -11.52 9.01 21.35
CA SER A 238 -10.26 9.73 21.25
C SER A 238 -10.45 11.03 22.03
N PRO A 239 -9.47 11.47 22.86
CA PRO A 239 -9.64 12.67 23.67
C PRO A 239 -9.98 13.85 22.77
N ALA A 240 -11.09 14.51 23.09
CA ALA A 240 -11.58 15.67 22.38
C ALA A 240 -10.48 16.75 22.39
N VAL A 241 -9.84 16.97 21.24
CA VAL A 241 -9.17 18.23 20.99
C VAL A 241 -10.29 19.26 20.98
N THR A 242 -10.34 20.04 22.06
CA THR A 242 -11.23 21.19 22.18
C THR A 242 -10.80 22.18 21.12
N HIS A 243 -11.41 22.12 19.95
CA HIS A 243 -11.34 23.20 18.98
C HIS A 243 -12.09 24.39 19.58
N VAL A 244 -11.33 25.33 20.13
CA VAL A 244 -11.82 26.68 20.41
C VAL A 244 -12.18 27.29 19.04
N PRO A 245 -13.45 27.63 18.77
CA PRO A 245 -13.78 28.37 17.57
C PRO A 245 -13.25 29.79 17.75
N THR A 246 -12.09 30.08 17.15
CA THR A 246 -11.64 31.47 16.98
C THR A 246 -12.64 32.15 16.06
N ALA A 247 -13.38 33.10 16.60
CA ALA A 247 -14.35 33.92 15.89
C ALA A 247 -13.70 34.55 14.65
N ARG A 248 -14.31 34.28 13.49
CA ARG A 248 -13.97 34.88 12.21
C ARG A 248 -14.31 36.39 12.26
N PRO A 249 -13.38 37.30 11.97
CA PRO A 249 -13.72 38.71 11.78
C PRO A 249 -14.68 38.85 10.60
N SER A 250 -15.76 39.59 10.81
CA SER A 250 -16.71 39.95 9.77
C SER A 250 -16.08 40.93 8.80
N ASP A 251 -15.50 40.42 7.71
CA ASP A 251 -15.14 41.28 6.58
C ASP A 251 -16.39 41.63 5.77
N THR A 252 -16.64 42.93 5.78
CA THR A 252 -17.73 43.60 5.09
C THR A 252 -17.51 43.49 3.58
N ILE A 253 -18.48 42.89 2.89
CA ILE A 253 -18.54 42.84 1.44
C ILE A 253 -18.80 44.26 0.93
N VAL A 254 -17.75 44.91 0.40
CA VAL A 254 -17.91 46.08 -0.44
C VAL A 254 -18.02 45.60 -1.88
N VAL A 255 -19.20 45.77 -2.46
CA VAL A 255 -19.50 45.53 -3.88
C VAL A 255 -18.85 46.65 -4.72
N PRO A 256 -17.98 46.35 -5.69
CA PRO A 256 -17.65 47.29 -6.75
C PRO A 256 -18.62 47.10 -7.93
N LYS A 257 -19.23 48.24 -8.24
CA LYS A 257 -20.11 48.54 -9.35
C LYS A 257 -19.50 48.17 -10.71
N THR A 258 -20.35 47.64 -11.57
CA THR A 258 -20.16 47.36 -12.99
C THR A 258 -19.59 48.53 -13.79
N ALA A 259 -18.64 48.24 -14.67
CA ALA A 259 -18.35 49.03 -15.86
C ALA A 259 -18.14 48.09 -17.05
N THR A 260 -19.05 48.19 -18.02
CA THR A 260 -19.07 47.48 -19.30
C THR A 260 -18.46 48.38 -20.36
N THR A 261 -17.44 47.92 -21.07
CA THR A 261 -16.98 48.28 -22.44
C THR A 261 -15.62 47.61 -22.63
N GLY A 262 -15.23 46.94 -23.72
CA GLY A 262 -15.81 46.67 -25.02
C GLY A 262 -14.80 45.82 -25.83
N THR A 263 -15.36 45.07 -26.78
CA THR A 263 -14.83 44.51 -28.03
C THR A 263 -13.32 44.63 -28.37
N THR A 264 -12.64 43.49 -28.47
CA THR A 264 -11.64 43.06 -29.51
C THR A 264 -11.19 41.64 -29.13
N GLY A 265 -11.21 40.59 -29.94
CA GLY A 265 -10.86 40.48 -31.35
C GLY A 265 -9.50 39.76 -31.48
N THR A 266 -9.53 38.42 -31.58
CA THR A 266 -8.58 37.54 -32.32
C THR A 266 -7.08 37.51 -31.92
N LEU A 267 -6.41 36.35 -32.14
CA LEU A 267 -4.98 35.98 -31.94
C LEU A 267 -4.65 35.39 -30.54
N VAL A 268 -3.96 34.26 -30.32
CA VAL A 268 -2.97 33.48 -31.09
C VAL A 268 -3.04 31.99 -30.67
N ILE A 269 -3.23 31.08 -31.63
CA ILE A 269 -2.90 29.65 -31.51
C ILE A 269 -1.48 29.48 -32.07
N VAL A 270 -0.42 29.64 -31.26
CA VAL A 270 0.98 29.33 -31.66
C VAL A 270 1.82 29.06 -30.40
N PHE A 271 1.62 27.91 -29.74
CA PHE A 271 2.63 27.31 -28.83
C PHE A 271 2.57 25.77 -28.83
N GLY A 272 2.14 25.16 -29.95
CA GLY A 272 1.95 23.71 -30.06
C GLY A 272 3.05 22.94 -30.80
N VAL A 273 4.08 23.59 -31.36
CA VAL A 273 5.04 22.92 -32.26
C VAL A 273 6.45 22.79 -31.65
N ALA A 274 6.83 23.64 -30.70
CA ALA A 274 8.17 23.59 -30.10
C ALA A 274 8.36 22.41 -29.11
N PHE A 275 7.32 22.03 -28.36
CA PHE A 275 7.42 20.95 -27.38
C PHE A 275 7.37 19.54 -28.00
N GLY A 276 6.74 19.37 -29.17
CA GLY A 276 6.68 18.09 -29.86
C GLY A 276 8.03 17.63 -30.40
N VAL A 277 8.82 18.56 -30.95
CA VAL A 277 10.13 18.24 -31.54
C VAL A 277 11.15 17.82 -30.47
N THR A 278 11.16 18.47 -29.31
CA THR A 278 12.04 18.07 -28.20
C THR A 278 11.72 16.68 -27.65
N ALA A 279 10.45 16.30 -27.55
CA ALA A 279 10.06 14.98 -27.08
C ALA A 279 10.48 13.87 -28.06
N VAL A 280 10.36 14.12 -29.36
CA VAL A 280 10.79 13.16 -30.41
C VAL A 280 12.31 12.99 -30.40
N ILE A 281 13.08 14.08 -30.29
CA ILE A 281 14.55 14.01 -30.24
C ILE A 281 15.01 13.22 -29.01
N VAL A 282 14.44 13.50 -27.83
CA VAL A 282 14.77 12.76 -26.59
C VAL A 282 14.40 11.29 -26.72
N GLY A 283 13.25 10.97 -27.31
CA GLY A 283 12.82 9.59 -27.57
C GLY A 283 13.78 8.83 -28.49
N VAL A 284 14.18 9.43 -29.62
CA VAL A 284 15.13 8.82 -30.55
C VAL A 284 16.52 8.65 -29.92
N CYS A 285 17.01 9.64 -29.17
CA CYS A 285 18.26 9.53 -28.43
C CYS A 285 18.22 8.43 -27.37
N PHE A 286 17.11 8.28 -26.65
CA PHE A 286 16.95 7.23 -25.65
C PHE A 286 16.93 5.84 -26.29
N ILE A 287 16.21 5.66 -27.40
CA ILE A 287 16.17 4.39 -28.14
C ILE A 287 17.56 4.03 -28.67
N ALA A 288 18.29 4.97 -29.27
CA ALA A 288 19.64 4.73 -29.77
C ALA A 288 20.63 4.38 -28.65
N TRP A 289 20.55 5.08 -27.51
CA TRP A 289 21.36 4.77 -26.34
C TRP A 289 21.03 3.39 -25.77
N PHE A 290 19.75 3.05 -25.65
CA PHE A 290 19.29 1.76 -25.14
C PHE A 290 19.74 0.61 -26.04
N GLN A 291 19.60 0.75 -27.37
CA GLN A 291 20.07 -0.25 -28.33
C GLN A 291 21.59 -0.49 -28.23
N ARG A 292 22.38 0.57 -28.07
CA ARG A 292 23.84 0.47 -27.90
C ARG A 292 24.20 -0.26 -26.61
N ARG A 293 23.52 0.07 -25.50
CA ARG A 293 23.70 -0.60 -24.21
C ARG A 293 23.36 -2.09 -24.26
N LEU A 294 22.34 -2.45 -25.03
CA LEU A 294 21.88 -3.84 -25.17
C LEU A 294 22.90 -4.70 -25.93
N HIS A 295 23.54 -4.15 -26.97
CA HIS A 295 24.65 -4.82 -27.65
C HIS A 295 25.85 -5.06 -26.73
N GLU A 296 26.23 -4.07 -25.92
CA GLU A 296 27.32 -4.22 -24.93
C GLU A 296 27.03 -5.32 -23.90
N MET A 297 25.76 -5.51 -23.50
CA MET A 297 25.41 -6.58 -22.56
C MET A 297 25.45 -7.97 -23.22
N ILE A 298 25.05 -8.08 -24.49
CA ILE A 298 25.11 -9.36 -25.22
C ILE A 298 26.56 -9.79 -25.39
N GLU A 299 27.46 -8.90 -25.80
CA GLU A 299 28.90 -9.21 -25.93
C GLU A 299 29.53 -9.63 -24.60
N ARG A 300 29.17 -8.97 -23.49
CA ARG A 300 29.64 -9.37 -22.15
C ARG A 300 29.13 -10.74 -21.72
N THR A 301 27.95 -11.14 -22.19
CA THR A 301 27.37 -12.44 -21.87
C THR A 301 28.06 -13.55 -22.65
N GLU A 302 28.36 -13.32 -23.93
CA GLU A 302 29.15 -14.22 -24.79
C GLU A 302 30.59 -14.38 -24.28
N LEU A 303 31.24 -13.31 -23.83
CA LEU A 303 32.59 -13.42 -23.26
C LEU A 303 32.62 -14.23 -21.95
N ARG A 304 31.55 -14.13 -21.14
CA ARG A 304 31.43 -14.92 -19.90
C ARG A 304 31.11 -16.39 -20.16
N SER A 305 30.30 -16.70 -21.18
CA SER A 305 30.00 -18.08 -21.55
C SER A 305 31.24 -18.80 -22.09
N MET A 306 32.06 -18.12 -22.91
CA MET A 306 33.31 -18.70 -23.42
C MET A 306 34.38 -18.91 -22.33
N ALA A 307 34.43 -18.03 -21.32
CA ALA A 307 35.35 -18.19 -20.19
C ALA A 307 35.03 -19.43 -19.33
N LEU A 308 33.76 -19.85 -19.27
CA LEU A 308 33.35 -21.05 -18.53
C LEU A 308 33.57 -22.34 -19.33
N ALA A 309 33.48 -22.27 -20.66
CA ALA A 309 33.69 -23.43 -21.54
C ALA A 309 35.17 -23.87 -21.62
N ASN A 310 36.12 -22.98 -21.34
CA ASN A 310 37.55 -23.26 -21.49
C ASN A 310 38.27 -23.61 -20.18
N ARG A 311 37.53 -24.00 -19.12
CA ARG A 311 38.15 -24.46 -17.88
C ARG A 311 38.62 -25.92 -18.07
N PRO A 312 39.94 -26.19 -18.13
CA PRO A 312 40.43 -27.55 -18.29
C PRO A 312 39.95 -28.39 -17.10
N ARG A 313 39.31 -29.51 -17.44
CA ARG A 313 38.86 -30.55 -16.50
C ARG A 313 40.11 -31.12 -15.84
N SER A 314 40.42 -30.66 -14.63
CA SER A 314 41.46 -31.26 -13.79
C SER A 314 41.02 -32.69 -13.46
N THR A 315 41.63 -33.64 -14.15
CA THR A 315 41.74 -35.03 -13.71
C THR A 315 42.71 -35.05 -12.54
N ASP A 316 42.20 -34.93 -11.33
CA ASP A 316 42.88 -35.35 -10.10
C ASP A 316 41.79 -35.48 -9.03
N GLU A 317 41.39 -36.72 -8.76
CA GLU A 317 41.11 -37.26 -7.43
C GLU A 317 40.73 -38.73 -7.58
N GLU A 318 41.79 -39.53 -7.62
CA GLU A 318 41.83 -40.95 -7.36
C GLU A 318 41.75 -41.17 -5.84
N GLU A 319 41.06 -42.24 -5.43
CA GLU A 319 41.30 -43.00 -4.19
C GLU A 319 40.83 -42.41 -2.83
N LYS A 320 39.66 -42.86 -2.37
CA LYS A 320 39.60 -43.78 -1.20
C LYS A 320 38.22 -44.40 -1.05
N GLN A 321 38.17 -45.69 -1.34
CA GLN A 321 37.07 -46.60 -1.04
C GLN A 321 37.42 -47.29 0.28
N GLU A 322 36.82 -46.86 1.39
CA GLU A 322 36.82 -47.58 2.66
C GLU A 322 35.38 -48.01 2.99
N GLU A 323 35.19 -49.30 2.75
CA GLU A 323 34.32 -50.27 3.41
C GLU A 323 33.65 -49.82 4.72
N GLY A 324 32.32 -49.94 4.75
CA GLY A 324 31.51 -49.65 5.94
C GLY A 324 30.10 -50.21 5.76
N ASP A 325 29.95 -51.50 6.03
CA ASP A 325 28.68 -52.22 6.16
C ASP A 325 27.70 -51.47 7.08
N GLY A 326 26.44 -51.39 6.65
CA GLY A 326 25.39 -50.74 7.42
C GLY A 326 24.00 -50.97 6.85
N TYR A 327 23.50 -52.21 6.99
CA TYR A 327 22.10 -52.57 6.78
C TYR A 327 21.14 -51.58 7.46
N SER A 328 20.12 -51.09 6.74
CA SER A 328 18.77 -50.89 7.29
C SER A 328 17.70 -50.65 6.22
N ALA A 329 16.88 -51.70 6.07
CA ALA A 329 15.43 -51.74 5.86
C ALA A 329 14.76 -50.70 4.92
N LEU A 330 14.36 -51.23 3.75
CA LEU A 330 13.21 -50.79 2.97
C LEU A 330 11.91 -50.87 3.80
N VAL A 331 11.24 -49.73 3.97
CA VAL A 331 9.81 -49.69 4.35
C VAL A 331 9.03 -49.10 3.17
N THR A 332 8.21 -49.95 2.56
CA THR A 332 7.15 -49.56 1.62
C THR A 332 5.91 -49.13 2.39
N PRO A 333 5.20 -48.07 1.98
CA PRO A 333 3.79 -47.92 2.32
C PRO A 333 2.93 -48.53 1.22
N LYS A 334 2.14 -49.53 1.62
CA LYS A 334 1.02 -50.08 0.86
C LYS A 334 -0.19 -49.18 1.09
N GLY A 335 -0.91 -48.83 0.03
CA GLY A 335 -2.10 -47.98 0.11
C GLY A 335 -3.29 -48.62 0.83
N ALA A 336 -4.09 -47.73 1.43
CA ALA A 336 -5.54 -47.77 1.56
C ALA A 336 -6.00 -46.33 1.84
#